data_AF-A0A2V7CFQ7-F1
#
_entry.id   AF-A0A2V7CFQ7-F1
#
_cell.length_a   1.000
_cell.length_b   1.000
_cell.length_c   1.000
_cell.angle_alpha   90.00
_cell.angle_beta   90.00
_cell.angle_gamma   90.00
#
_symmetry.space_group_name_H-M   'P 1'
#
loop_
_entity.id
_entity.type
_entity.pdbx_description
1 polymer ?
#
loop_
_entity_poly.entity_id
_entity_poly.type
_entity_poly.pdbx_seq_one_letter_code
_entity_poly.pdbx_strand_id
1 'polypeptide(L)'
;MAASQPIEALIRALEQSVEAGLTYFQGPGGQARIKVGIWGPREVLCHLEWWHQATVEGMESVLSGGKPYRFYASVDEMNARAVGRLAGRDIAELAELVRQLQARLVKAARALPDPNATVLVTGDGSGRSVLQRLETIARHWSEHVHALQAPSAA
;
A
#
# COMPACT_ATOMS: atom_id res chain seq x y z
N MET A 1 11.64 7.65 -24.09
CA MET A 1 10.30 7.08 -24.39
C MET A 1 10.13 5.60 -23.97
N ALA A 2 11.18 4.88 -23.56
CA ALA A 2 11.04 3.47 -23.14
C ALA A 2 10.61 3.27 -21.66
N ALA A 3 10.91 4.22 -20.77
CA ALA A 3 10.60 4.10 -19.34
C ALA A 3 9.13 4.43 -18.97
N SER A 4 8.38 5.08 -19.87
CA SER A 4 6.98 5.47 -19.64
C SER A 4 5.99 4.31 -19.82
N GLN A 5 6.31 3.31 -20.62
CA GLN A 5 5.44 2.13 -20.79
C GLN A 5 5.44 1.21 -19.55
N PRO A 6 6.59 0.90 -18.91
CA PRO A 6 6.63 0.12 -17.68
C PRO A 6 5.86 0.76 -16.51
N ILE A 7 6.01 2.07 -16.28
CA ILE A 7 5.36 2.73 -15.13
C ILE A 7 3.84 2.76 -15.28
N GLU A 8 3.29 3.05 -16.46
CA GLU A 8 1.84 3.08 -16.67
C GLU A 8 1.21 1.68 -16.55
N ALA A 9 1.94 0.62 -16.93
CA ALA A 9 1.48 -0.75 -16.70
C ALA A 9 1.40 -1.09 -15.19
N LEU A 10 2.41 -0.68 -14.42
CA LEU A 10 2.43 -0.87 -12.97
C LEU A 10 1.37 -0.02 -12.25
N ILE A 11 1.12 1.21 -12.70
CA ILE A 11 0.03 2.06 -12.20
C ILE A 11 -1.31 1.36 -12.42
N ARG A 12 -1.58 0.85 -13.63
CA ARG A 12 -2.82 0.12 -13.92
C ARG A 12 -2.97 -1.14 -13.07
N ALA A 13 -1.90 -1.90 -12.89
CA ALA A 13 -1.92 -3.09 -12.03
C ALA A 13 -2.24 -2.73 -10.58
N LEU A 14 -1.63 -1.65 -10.06
CA LEU A 14 -1.92 -1.14 -8.73
C LEU A 14 -3.38 -0.68 -8.60
N GLU A 15 -3.89 0.11 -9.55
CA GLU A 15 -5.28 0.56 -9.57
C GLU A 15 -6.26 -0.61 -9.52
N GLN A 16 -6.04 -1.65 -10.35
CA GLN A 16 -6.86 -2.86 -10.36
C GLN A 16 -6.82 -3.62 -9.03
N SER A 17 -5.62 -3.83 -8.46
CA SER A 17 -5.46 -4.50 -7.17
C SER A 17 -6.13 -3.74 -6.03
N VAL A 18 -6.00 -2.41 -6.00
CA VAL A 18 -6.63 -1.56 -4.98
C VAL A 18 -8.15 -1.55 -5.15
N GLU A 19 -8.67 -1.40 -6.37
CA GLU A 19 -10.11 -1.42 -6.63
C GLU A 19 -10.75 -2.76 -6.23
N ALA A 20 -10.12 -3.87 -6.63
CA ALA A 20 -10.56 -5.21 -6.26
C ALA A 20 -10.52 -5.41 -4.74
N GLY A 21 -9.46 -4.95 -4.08
CA GLY A 21 -9.32 -5.05 -2.63
C GLY A 21 -10.35 -4.21 -1.88
N LEU A 22 -10.55 -2.95 -2.26
CA LEU A 22 -11.57 -2.09 -1.66
C LEU A 22 -12.97 -2.68 -1.86
N THR A 23 -13.27 -3.24 -3.04
CA THR A 23 -14.53 -3.95 -3.30
C THR A 23 -14.71 -5.13 -2.35
N TYR A 24 -13.65 -5.92 -2.11
CA TYR A 24 -13.67 -7.02 -1.15
C TYR A 24 -13.90 -6.52 0.28
N PHE A 25 -13.09 -5.57 0.78
CA PHE A 25 -13.19 -5.08 2.14
C PHE A 25 -14.53 -4.39 2.42
N GLN A 26 -15.07 -3.60 1.49
CA GLN A 26 -16.35 -2.92 1.64
C GLN A 26 -17.56 -3.86 1.43
N GLY A 27 -17.35 -5.07 0.89
CA GLY A 27 -18.37 -6.09 0.68
C GLY A 27 -18.14 -7.31 1.60
N PRO A 28 -17.85 -8.50 1.03
CA PRO A 28 -17.78 -9.75 1.80
C PRO A 28 -16.70 -9.74 2.91
N GLY A 29 -15.58 -9.06 2.69
CA GLY A 29 -14.50 -8.93 3.66
C GLY A 29 -14.90 -8.13 4.90
N GLY A 30 -15.79 -7.15 4.76
CA GLY A 30 -16.22 -6.31 5.89
C GLY A 30 -17.07 -7.03 6.93
N GLN A 31 -17.66 -8.16 6.53
CA GLN A 31 -18.48 -9.02 7.39
C GLN A 31 -17.74 -10.30 7.81
N ALA A 32 -16.57 -10.57 7.20
CA ALA A 32 -15.81 -11.76 7.46
C ALA A 32 -15.24 -11.75 8.89
N ARG A 33 -15.38 -12.88 9.58
CA ARG A 33 -14.78 -13.12 10.90
C ARG A 33 -13.47 -13.92 10.83
N ILE A 34 -12.90 -14.01 9.64
CA ILE A 34 -11.66 -14.72 9.35
C ILE A 34 -10.47 -13.89 9.84
N LYS A 35 -9.41 -14.56 10.29
CA LYS A 35 -8.14 -13.91 10.61
C LYS A 35 -7.01 -14.51 9.80
N VAL A 36 -6.07 -13.67 9.36
CA VAL A 36 -4.76 -14.09 8.86
C VAL A 36 -3.76 -13.88 10.00
N GLY A 37 -3.31 -14.96 10.62
CA GLY A 37 -2.62 -14.88 11.90
C GLY A 37 -3.54 -14.30 12.98
N ILE A 38 -3.19 -13.11 13.50
CA ILE A 38 -3.98 -12.43 14.53
C ILE A 38 -4.90 -11.32 13.98
N TRP A 39 -4.78 -10.96 12.69
CA TRP A 39 -5.43 -9.80 12.10
C TRP A 39 -6.69 -10.16 11.33
N GLY A 40 -7.78 -9.45 11.61
CA GLY A 40 -9.00 -9.50 10.81
C GLY A 40 -8.92 -8.58 9.59
N PRO A 41 -9.97 -8.55 8.75
CA PRO A 41 -10.02 -7.75 7.53
C PRO A 41 -9.73 -6.26 7.77
N ARG A 42 -10.24 -5.71 8.87
CA ARG A 42 -9.98 -4.32 9.27
C ARG A 42 -8.52 -4.06 9.57
N GLU A 43 -7.88 -4.91 10.39
CA GLU A 43 -6.45 -4.76 10.72
C GLU A 43 -5.56 -4.92 9.49
N VAL A 44 -5.94 -5.79 8.55
CA VAL A 44 -5.26 -5.91 7.26
C VAL A 44 -5.38 -4.61 6.46
N LEU A 45 -6.58 -4.06 6.34
CA LEU A 45 -6.77 -2.80 5.64
C LEU A 45 -5.98 -1.63 6.27
N CYS A 46 -5.88 -1.58 7.60
CA CYS A 46 -5.05 -0.58 8.30
C CYS A 46 -3.59 -0.61 7.86
N HIS A 47 -2.96 -1.78 7.73
CA HIS A 47 -1.56 -1.81 7.30
C HIS A 47 -1.41 -1.60 5.79
N LEU A 48 -2.39 -2.03 4.97
CA LEU A 48 -2.38 -1.76 3.53
C LEU A 48 -2.44 -0.25 3.24
N GLU A 49 -3.26 0.47 4.01
CA GLU A 49 -3.34 1.93 4.03
C GLU A 49 -1.99 2.55 4.38
N TRP A 50 -1.34 2.07 5.46
CA TRP A 50 -0.08 2.66 5.89
C TRP A 50 1.03 2.48 4.85
N TRP A 51 1.11 1.33 4.19
CA TRP A 51 2.08 1.11 3.12
C TRP A 51 1.82 1.99 1.88
N HIS A 52 0.55 2.32 1.61
CA HIS A 52 0.18 3.34 0.64
C HIS A 52 0.69 4.71 1.08
N GLN A 53 0.38 5.12 2.31
CA GLN A 53 0.78 6.41 2.86
C GLN A 53 2.29 6.62 2.81
N ALA A 54 3.08 5.67 3.33
CA ALA A 54 4.54 5.74 3.33
C ALA A 54 5.12 5.87 1.91
N THR A 55 4.46 5.24 0.92
CA THR A 55 4.89 5.32 -0.47
C THR A 55 4.56 6.68 -1.08
N VAL A 56 3.35 7.20 -0.84
CA VAL A 56 2.93 8.54 -1.29
C VAL A 56 3.85 9.62 -0.71
N GLU A 57 4.06 9.59 0.61
CA GLU A 57 4.91 10.56 1.30
C GLU A 57 6.35 10.53 0.78
N GLY A 58 6.87 9.32 0.51
CA GLY A 58 8.17 9.14 -0.10
C GLY A 58 8.27 9.73 -1.52
N MET A 59 7.28 9.46 -2.37
CA MET A 59 7.23 9.98 -3.74
C MET A 59 7.08 11.51 -3.76
N GLU A 60 6.18 12.07 -2.97
CA GLU A 60 5.94 13.51 -2.88
C GLU A 60 7.14 14.27 -2.29
N SER A 61 7.80 13.68 -1.29
CA SER A 61 9.04 14.22 -0.74
C SER A 61 10.15 14.27 -1.80
N VAL A 62 10.40 13.17 -2.51
CA VAL A 62 11.42 13.14 -3.57
C VAL A 62 11.08 14.09 -4.72
N LEU A 63 9.80 14.16 -5.11
CA LEU A 63 9.33 15.07 -6.15
C LEU A 63 9.58 16.55 -5.79
N SER A 64 9.53 16.90 -4.51
CA SER A 64 9.82 18.25 -4.00
C SER A 64 11.30 18.50 -3.69
N GLY A 65 12.20 17.58 -4.07
CA GLY A 65 13.65 17.66 -3.80
C GLY A 65 14.06 17.23 -2.40
N GLY A 66 13.13 16.62 -1.65
CA GLY A 66 13.34 16.05 -0.32
C GLY A 66 13.99 14.67 -0.34
N LYS A 67 13.98 14.01 0.83
CA LYS A 67 14.55 12.68 1.02
C LYS A 67 13.48 11.58 0.88
N PRO A 68 13.86 10.34 0.50
CA PRO A 68 12.96 9.20 0.54
C PRO A 68 12.34 8.99 1.93
N TYR A 69 11.12 8.45 2.00
CA TYR A 69 10.52 8.08 3.28
C TYR A 69 11.36 6.97 3.93
N ARG A 70 11.63 7.08 5.23
CA ARG A 70 12.42 6.11 5.97
C ARG A 70 11.69 5.65 7.22
N PHE A 71 11.64 4.35 7.43
CA PHE A 71 11.22 3.76 8.70
C PHE A 71 12.36 2.93 9.29
N TYR A 72 12.40 2.83 10.63
CA TYR A 72 13.50 2.20 11.37
C TYR A 72 13.08 0.93 12.10
N ALA A 73 11.78 0.73 12.31
CA ALA A 73 11.25 -0.45 12.99
C ALA A 73 11.08 -1.64 12.01
N SER A 74 10.82 -2.82 12.56
CA SER A 74 10.49 -3.99 11.74
C SER A 74 9.17 -3.79 10.99
N VAL A 75 8.95 -4.57 9.92
CA VAL A 75 7.68 -4.57 9.19
C VAL A 75 6.50 -4.89 10.11
N ASP A 76 6.65 -5.90 10.97
CA ASP A 76 5.60 -6.30 11.91
C ASP A 76 5.27 -5.19 12.91
N GLU A 77 6.29 -4.50 13.42
CA GLU A 77 6.08 -3.38 14.32
C GLU A 77 5.41 -2.20 13.61
N MET A 78 5.79 -1.90 12.37
CA MET A 78 5.13 -0.85 11.58
C MET A 78 3.67 -1.19 11.28
N ASN A 79 3.37 -2.45 10.97
CA ASN A 79 1.99 -2.93 10.77
C ASN A 79 1.17 -2.82 12.07
N ALA A 80 1.72 -3.24 13.21
CA ALA A 80 1.06 -3.11 14.51
C ALA A 80 0.78 -1.64 14.87
N ARG A 81 1.75 -0.74 14.61
CA ARG A 81 1.59 0.70 14.79
C ARG A 81 0.51 1.28 13.87
N ALA A 82 0.39 0.80 12.62
CA ALA A 82 -0.66 1.22 11.70
C ALA A 82 -2.05 0.87 12.25
N VAL A 83 -2.24 -0.37 12.71
CA VAL A 83 -3.48 -0.80 13.37
C VAL A 83 -3.80 0.07 14.59
N GLY A 84 -2.81 0.34 15.44
CA GLY A 84 -2.99 1.18 16.63
C GLY A 84 -3.36 2.62 16.31
N ARG A 85 -2.69 3.26 15.33
CA ARG A 85 -2.99 4.64 14.90
C ARG A 85 -4.41 4.80 14.36
N LEU A 86 -4.96 3.74 13.78
CA LEU A 86 -6.26 3.74 13.11
C LEU A 86 -7.34 3.04 13.94
N ALA A 87 -7.11 2.73 15.22
CA ALA A 87 -7.98 1.91 16.08
C ALA A 87 -9.45 2.37 16.14
N GLY A 88 -9.72 3.68 15.96
CA GLY A 88 -11.08 4.23 15.95
C GLY A 88 -11.78 4.24 14.59
N ARG A 89 -11.09 3.90 13.50
CA ARG A 89 -11.64 3.97 12.14
C ARG A 89 -12.27 2.65 11.71
N ASP A 90 -13.42 2.74 11.05
CA ASP A 90 -14.08 1.60 10.42
C ASP A 90 -13.55 1.35 8.99
N ILE A 91 -14.03 0.26 8.36
CA ILE A 91 -13.59 -0.13 7.02
C ILE A 91 -13.98 0.91 5.95
N ALA A 92 -15.13 1.57 6.09
CA ALA A 92 -15.57 2.56 5.11
C ALA A 92 -14.68 3.82 5.18
N GLU A 93 -14.34 4.27 6.38
CA GLU A 93 -13.41 5.36 6.61
C GLU A 93 -12.00 5.03 6.09
N LEU A 94 -11.52 3.81 6.34
CA LEU A 94 -10.23 3.33 5.83
C LEU A 94 -10.21 3.24 4.30
N ALA A 95 -11.30 2.76 3.69
CA ALA A 95 -11.42 2.68 2.24
C ALA A 95 -11.35 4.07 1.59
N GLU A 96 -11.99 5.06 2.20
CA GLU A 96 -11.94 6.44 1.71
C GLU A 96 -10.52 7.03 1.83
N LEU A 97 -9.82 6.79 2.94
CA LEU A 97 -8.41 7.18 3.08
C LEU A 97 -7.54 6.56 1.99
N VAL A 98 -7.72 5.26 1.72
CA VAL A 98 -6.97 4.57 0.66
C VAL A 98 -7.27 5.17 -0.71
N ARG A 99 -8.52 5.54 -1.03
CA ARG A 99 -8.86 6.19 -2.32
C ARG A 99 -8.12 7.53 -2.47
N GLN A 100 -8.05 8.33 -1.41
CA GLN A 100 -7.33 9.60 -1.41
C GLN A 100 -5.82 9.39 -1.59
N LEU A 101 -5.25 8.40 -0.90
CA LEU A 101 -3.84 8.04 -1.04
C LEU A 101 -3.53 7.50 -2.44
N GLN A 102 -4.40 6.67 -3.01
CA GLN A 102 -4.24 6.12 -4.35
C GLN A 102 -4.20 7.23 -5.41
N ALA A 103 -5.10 8.22 -5.33
CA ALA A 103 -5.09 9.36 -6.24
C ALA A 103 -3.78 10.17 -6.14
N ARG A 104 -3.29 10.40 -4.93
CA ARG A 104 -2.00 11.07 -4.69
C ARG A 104 -0.82 10.26 -5.20
N LEU A 105 -0.84 8.94 -4.97
CA LEU A 105 0.20 8.01 -5.42
C LEU A 105 0.34 8.04 -6.94
N VAL A 106 -0.77 7.87 -7.66
CA VAL A 106 -0.79 7.90 -9.13
C VAL A 106 -0.28 9.23 -9.66
N LYS A 107 -0.72 10.35 -9.07
CA LYS A 107 -0.25 11.69 -9.45
C LYS A 107 1.26 11.84 -9.23
N ALA A 108 1.77 11.44 -8.07
CA ALA A 108 3.19 11.55 -7.73
C ALA A 108 4.06 10.63 -8.60
N ALA A 109 3.64 9.40 -8.83
CA ALA A 109 4.34 8.44 -9.69
C ALA A 109 4.49 8.95 -11.12
N ARG A 110 3.43 9.55 -11.69
CA ARG A 110 3.48 10.16 -13.04
C ARG A 110 4.34 11.43 -13.11
N ALA A 111 4.44 12.17 -12.01
CA ALA A 111 5.17 13.42 -11.97
C ALA A 111 6.68 13.24 -11.73
N LEU A 112 7.11 12.11 -11.18
CA LEU A 112 8.52 11.83 -10.93
C LEU A 112 9.31 11.66 -12.24
N PRO A 113 10.37 12.45 -12.48
CA PRO A 113 11.14 12.36 -13.72
C PRO A 113 11.88 11.04 -13.92
N ASP A 114 12.37 10.45 -12.82
CA ASP A 114 13.08 9.17 -12.81
C ASP A 114 12.27 8.10 -12.06
N PRO A 115 11.70 7.10 -12.77
CA PRO A 115 10.98 6.00 -12.14
C PRO A 115 11.90 5.04 -11.35
N ASN A 116 13.22 5.16 -11.46
CA ASN A 116 14.17 4.41 -10.65
C ASN A 116 14.60 5.15 -9.38
N ALA A 117 14.16 6.40 -9.18
CA ALA A 117 14.47 7.15 -7.98
C ALA A 117 14.01 6.40 -6.73
N THR A 118 14.89 6.32 -5.72
CA THR A 118 14.55 5.72 -4.43
C THR A 118 13.53 6.62 -3.73
N VAL A 119 12.39 6.06 -3.32
CA VAL A 119 11.31 6.79 -2.64
C VAL A 119 11.00 6.23 -1.24
N LEU A 120 11.47 5.02 -0.94
CA LEU A 120 11.34 4.40 0.37
C LEU A 120 12.68 3.76 0.77
N VAL A 121 13.06 3.88 2.05
CA VAL A 121 14.21 3.20 2.63
C VAL A 121 13.78 2.42 3.86
N THR A 122 14.11 1.13 3.88
CA THR A 122 13.79 0.20 4.96
C THR A 122 14.78 0.30 6.12
N GLY A 123 14.47 -0.33 7.26
CA GLY A 123 15.28 -0.22 8.49
C GLY A 123 16.71 -0.75 8.35
N ASP A 124 16.95 -1.69 7.43
CA ASP A 124 18.27 -2.21 7.04
C ASP A 124 19.05 -1.26 6.10
N GLY A 125 18.45 -0.13 5.72
CA GLY A 125 19.02 0.84 4.77
C GLY A 125 18.75 0.53 3.31
N SER A 126 18.08 -0.58 2.97
CA SER A 126 17.78 -0.93 1.58
C SER A 126 16.78 0.07 0.96
N GLY A 127 17.13 0.58 -0.23
CA GLY A 127 16.27 1.48 -1.00
C GLY A 127 15.21 0.72 -1.82
N ARG A 128 14.08 1.37 -2.07
CA ARG A 128 13.05 0.94 -3.02
C ARG A 128 12.70 2.07 -3.98
N SER A 129 12.74 1.77 -5.28
CA SER A 129 12.39 2.73 -6.33
C SER A 129 10.88 2.89 -6.51
N VAL A 130 10.45 3.89 -7.28
CA VAL A 130 9.04 4.06 -7.70
C VAL A 130 8.50 2.76 -8.30
N LEU A 131 9.19 2.20 -9.30
CA LEU A 131 8.75 0.96 -9.97
C LEU A 131 8.59 -0.20 -8.98
N GLN A 132 9.59 -0.41 -8.12
CA GLN A 132 9.55 -1.47 -7.10
C GLN A 132 8.40 -1.26 -6.11
N ARG A 133 8.10 -0.01 -5.76
CA ARG A 133 6.98 0.30 -4.85
C ARG A 133 5.63 0.04 -5.50
N LEU A 134 5.42 0.45 -6.76
CA LEU A 134 4.18 0.18 -7.48
C LEU A 134 3.92 -1.33 -7.58
N GLU A 135 4.93 -2.10 -8.01
CA GLU A 135 4.83 -3.56 -8.13
C GLU A 135 4.57 -4.23 -6.78
N THR A 136 5.36 -3.86 -5.75
CA THR A 136 5.24 -4.47 -4.42
C THR A 136 3.86 -4.20 -3.82
N ILE A 137 3.33 -2.98 -3.93
CA ILE A 137 2.03 -2.65 -3.36
C ILE A 137 0.91 -3.36 -4.12
N ALA A 138 0.94 -3.39 -5.45
CA ALA A 138 -0.06 -4.10 -6.24
C ALA A 138 -0.16 -5.58 -5.83
N ARG A 139 0.99 -6.26 -5.74
CA ARG A 139 1.09 -7.65 -5.28
C ARG A 139 0.58 -7.81 -3.84
N HIS A 140 1.00 -6.92 -2.94
CA HIS A 140 0.65 -6.96 -1.51
C HIS A 140 -0.87 -6.89 -1.28
N TRP A 141 -1.57 -6.04 -2.04
CA TRP A 141 -3.04 -6.01 -2.02
C TRP A 141 -3.66 -7.33 -2.45
N SER A 142 -3.22 -7.86 -3.60
CA SER A 142 -3.76 -9.11 -4.14
C SER A 142 -3.51 -10.30 -3.20
N GLU A 143 -2.33 -10.39 -2.59
CA GLU A 143 -1.97 -11.46 -1.64
C GLU A 143 -2.87 -11.45 -0.40
N HIS A 144 -3.10 -10.28 0.20
CA HIS A 144 -3.94 -10.17 1.39
C HIS A 144 -5.41 -10.44 1.11
N VAL A 145 -5.94 -9.95 -0.02
CA VAL A 145 -7.31 -10.27 -0.43
C VAL A 145 -7.46 -11.77 -0.65
N HIS A 146 -6.50 -12.41 -1.34
CA HIS A 146 -6.54 -13.85 -1.57
C HIS A 146 -6.50 -14.65 -0.26
N ALA A 147 -5.60 -14.29 0.67
CA ALA A 147 -5.49 -14.94 1.97
C ALA A 147 -6.77 -14.81 2.81
N LEU A 148 -7.52 -13.71 2.66
CA LEU A 148 -8.80 -13.50 3.36
C LEU A 148 -9.99 -14.18 2.66
N GLN A 149 -9.92 -14.40 1.35
CA GLN A 149 -10.94 -15.12 0.57
C GLN A 149 -10.81 -16.64 0.69
N ALA A 150 -9.58 -17.14 0.75
CA ALA A 150 -9.26 -18.55 0.88
C ALA A 150 -8.30 -18.72 2.07
N PRO A 151 -8.77 -18.54 3.32
CA PRO A 151 -7.94 -18.87 4.46
C PRO A 151 -7.61 -20.36 4.34
N SER A 152 -6.35 -20.70 3.99
CA SER A 152 -5.92 -22.09 4.02
C SER A 152 -6.30 -22.64 5.39
N ALA A 153 -7.05 -23.75 5.38
CA ALA A 153 -7.35 -24.48 6.60
C ALA A 153 -6.02 -24.82 7.26
N ALA A 154 -5.73 -24.14 8.37
CA ALA A 154 -4.68 -24.54 9.29
C ALA A 154 -5.05 -25.86 9.95
#